data_AF-X0UNQ6-F1
#
_entry.id   AF-X0UNQ6-F1
#
_cell.length_a   1.000
_cell.length_b   1.000
_cell.length_c   1.000
_cell.angle_alpha   90.00
_cell.angle_beta   90.00
_cell.angle_gamma   90.00
#
_symmetry.space_group_name_H-M   'P 1'
#
loop_
_entity.id
_entity.type
_entity.pdbx_description
1 polymer ?
#
loop_
_entity_poly.entity_id
_entity_poly.type
_entity_poly.pdbx_seq_one_letter_code
_entity_poly.pdbx_strand_id
1 'polypeptide(L)' 'MTTRSHSTTVVAVLRAGKIAMGADGQVTVGDTVMKHGA' A
#
# COMPACT_ATOMS: atom_id res chain seq x y z
N MET A 1 23.70 6.12 -0.41
CA MET A 1 22.43 6.52 -1.06
C MET A 1 21.32 5.73 -0.40
N THR A 2 20.46 6.37 0.38
CA THR A 2 19.33 5.70 1.05
C THR A 2 18.19 5.54 0.04
N THR A 3 17.91 4.31 -0.39
CA THR A 3 16.82 4.03 -1.33
C THR A 3 15.49 4.31 -0.64
N ARG A 4 14.71 5.27 -1.14
CA ARG A 4 13.38 5.59 -0.62
C ARG A 4 12.39 4.55 -1.13
N SER A 5 11.82 3.75 -0.23
CA SER A 5 10.76 2.81 -0.60
C SER A 5 9.50 3.59 -0.99
N HIS A 6 8.97 3.33 -2.18
CA HIS A 6 7.62 3.75 -2.55
C HIS A 6 6.66 2.68 -2.03
N SER A 7 5.82 3.09 -1.08
CA SER A 7 4.96 2.20 -0.30
C SER A 7 3.53 2.17 -0.85
N THR A 8 2.70 1.32 -0.24
CA THR A 8 1.28 1.13 -0.56
C THR A 8 0.42 2.35 -0.22
N THR A 9 -0.51 2.70 -1.12
CA THR A 9 -1.57 3.68 -0.81
C THR A 9 -2.69 2.99 -0.04
N VAL A 10 -3.09 3.57 1.10
CA VAL A 10 -4.24 3.10 1.90
C VAL A 10 -5.33 4.16 1.90
N VAL A 11 -6.57 3.76 1.64
CA VAL A 11 -7.75 4.61 1.71
C VAL A 11 -8.76 4.04 2.72
N ALA A 12 -9.49 4.93 3.39
CA ALA A 12 -10.54 4.54 4.32
C ALA A 12 -11.76 5.46 4.16
N VAL A 13 -12.95 4.88 4.33
CA VAL A 13 -14.23 5.61 4.36
C VAL A 13 -14.97 5.26 5.64
N LEU A 14 -15.36 6.30 6.40
CA LEU A 14 -16.23 6.19 7.56
C LEU A 14 -17.67 6.56 7.16
N ARG A 15 -18.62 5.66 7.41
CA ARG A 15 -20.05 5.93 7.21
C ARG A 15 -20.88 5.29 8.31
N ALA A 16 -21.72 6.09 8.96
CA ALA A 16 -22.63 5.65 10.03
C ALA A 16 -21.95 4.77 11.09
N GLY A 17 -20.76 5.20 11.56
CA GLY A 17 -19.99 4.47 12.57
C GLY A 17 -19.29 3.20 12.07
N LYS A 18 -19.39 2.86 10.77
CA LYS A 18 -18.70 1.72 10.17
C LYS A 18 -17.58 2.19 9.25
N ILE A 19 -16.45 1.49 9.30
CA ILE A 19 -15.25 1.81 8.51
C ILE A 19 -15.05 0.73 7.45
N ALA A 20 -14.79 1.17 6.22
CA ALA A 20 -14.23 0.34 5.16
C ALA A 20 -12.81 0.84 4.86
N MET A 21 -11.85 -0.08 4.71
CA MET A 21 -10.46 0.23 4.36
C MET A 21 -10.02 -0.60 3.17
N GLY A 22 -9.17 -0.04 2.31
CA GLY A 22 -8.57 -0.72 1.18
C GLY A 22 -7.18 -0.18 0.90
N ALA A 23 -6.34 -1.01 0.28
CA ALA A 23 -4.96 -0.67 -0.02
C ALA A 23 -4.55 -1.29 -1.37
N ASP A 24 -3.64 -0.64 -2.11
CA ASP A 24 -3.16 -1.16 -3.40
C ASP A 24 -2.20 -2.38 -3.25
N GLY A 25 -1.64 -2.58 -2.06
CA GLY A 25 -0.82 -3.75 -1.70
C GLY A 25 0.50 -3.87 -2.47
N GLN A 26 1.02 -2.75 -2.98
CA GLN A 26 2.22 -2.72 -3.81
C GLN A 26 3.41 -2.14 -3.01
N VAL A 27 4.58 -2.78 -3.12
CA VAL A 27 5.85 -2.27 -2.56
C VAL A 27 6.91 -2.25 -3.66
N THR A 28 7.58 -1.12 -3.88
CA THR A 28 8.70 -1.01 -4.83
C THR A 28 10.03 -0.82 -4.10
N VAL A 29 11.06 -1.58 -4.50
CA VAL A 29 12.46 -1.36 -4.10
C VAL A 29 13.30 -1.14 -5.36
N GLY A 30 13.82 0.07 -5.54
CA GLY A 30 14.45 0.46 -6.81
C GLY A 30 13.43 0.46 -7.95
N ASP A 31 13.67 -0.34 -8.99
CA ASP A 31 12.75 -0.53 -10.13
C ASP A 31 11.94 -1.85 -10.06
N THR A 32 12.01 -2.57 -8.93
CA THR A 32 11.37 -3.89 -8.77
C THR A 32 10.15 -3.82 -7.86
N VAL A 33 9.02 -4.34 -8.34
CA VAL A 33 7.80 -4.55 -7.53
C VAL A 33 7.93 -5.84 -6.73
N MET A 34 7.84 -5.76 -5.40
CA MET A 34 7.83 -6.89 -4.48
C MET A 34 6.40 -7.13 -3.95
N LYS A 35 5.90 -8.36 -4.12
CA LYS A 35 4.67 -8.87 -3.49
C LYS A 35 4.98 -10.21 -2.81
N HIS A 36 4.23 -10.57 -1.77
CA HIS A 36 4.37 -11.84 -1.02
C HIS A 36 3.82 -13.07 -1.80
N GLY A 37 4.13 -13.18 -3.10
CA GLY A 37 3.66 -14.30 -3.92
C GLY A 37 2.21 -14.16 -4.39
N ALA A 38 1.95 -14.88 -5.48
CA ALA A 38 0.67 -15.54 -5.68
C ALA A 38 0.68 -16.85 -4.85
#